data_AF-A0A7W8Z9W2-F1
#
_entry.id   AF-A0A7W8Z9W2-F1
#
_cell.length_a   1.000
_cell.length_b   1.000
_cell.length_c   1.000
_cell.angle_alpha   90.00
_cell.angle_beta   90.00
_cell.angle_gamma   90.00
#
_symmetry.space_group_name_H-M   'P 1'
#
loop_
_entity.id
_entity.type
_entity.pdbx_description
1 polymer ?
#
loop_
_entity_poly.entity_id
_entity_poly.type
_entity_poly.pdbx_seq_one_letter_code
_entity_poly.pdbx_strand_id
1 'polypeptide(L)'
;MSGATAADYAWFVKECEERSDGFCVTFVRDLSPEESLHRIGATLGDISGEWGIEACATSGGTVLIDYGYAELPNLLSRGTATARVFTNGSLDEDFVYSVDGVVVTKFEPCFPDSRRGSDPDRLLAHMRELGMPVDEEAPDYFPTRIMGVLALAERATGVHLSPACYAMPTIVGSIDHLY
;
A
#
# COMPACT_ATOMS: atom_id res chain seq x y z
N MET A 1 11.20 18.51 7.79
CA MET A 1 9.76 18.27 7.55
C MET A 1 9.46 16.89 8.09
N SER A 2 8.56 16.74 9.06
CA SER A 2 8.13 15.43 9.54
C SER A 2 7.33 14.74 8.43
N GLY A 3 7.67 13.49 8.11
CA GLY A 3 6.88 12.67 7.17
C GLY A 3 5.53 12.25 7.77
N ALA A 4 4.70 11.59 6.96
CA ALA A 4 3.39 11.08 7.36
C ALA A 4 3.41 10.32 8.69
N THR A 5 2.32 10.38 9.43
CA THR A 5 2.12 9.72 10.72
C THR A 5 0.91 8.79 10.66
N ALA A 6 0.80 7.88 11.62
CA ALA A 6 -0.38 7.01 11.71
C ALA A 6 -1.69 7.81 11.81
N ALA A 7 -1.69 8.96 12.47
CA ALA A 7 -2.90 9.78 12.61
C ALA A 7 -3.43 10.28 11.26
N ASP A 8 -2.55 10.50 10.27
CA ASP A 8 -2.92 10.99 8.94
C ASP A 8 -3.76 9.98 8.14
N TYR A 9 -3.79 8.71 8.58
CA TYR A 9 -4.51 7.61 7.93
C TYR A 9 -5.72 7.09 8.71
N ALA A 10 -6.10 7.76 9.80
CA ALA A 10 -7.25 7.37 10.62
C ALA A 10 -8.56 7.35 9.84
N TRP A 11 -8.74 8.35 8.96
CA TRP A 11 -9.92 8.48 8.13
C TRP A 11 -10.07 7.30 7.16
N PHE A 12 -8.96 6.87 6.55
CA PHE A 12 -8.97 5.85 5.50
C PHE A 12 -9.33 4.48 6.08
N VAL A 13 -8.69 4.09 7.19
CA VAL A 13 -8.99 2.82 7.85
C VAL A 13 -10.46 2.75 8.24
N LYS A 14 -11.01 3.83 8.80
CA LYS A 14 -12.43 3.92 9.14
C LYS A 14 -13.33 3.74 7.91
N GLU A 15 -13.04 4.41 6.81
CA GLU A 15 -13.83 4.31 5.58
C GLU A 15 -13.76 2.91 4.94
N CYS A 16 -12.62 2.22 5.04
CA CYS A 16 -12.50 0.85 4.56
C CYS A 16 -13.26 -0.14 5.44
N GLU A 17 -13.17 -0.03 6.77
CA GLU A 17 -13.90 -0.88 7.72
C GLU A 17 -15.42 -0.80 7.54
N GLU A 18 -15.95 0.35 7.09
CA GLU A 18 -17.37 0.52 6.78
C GLU A 18 -17.80 -0.15 5.45
N ARG A 19 -16.85 -0.45 4.55
CA ARG A 19 -17.11 -0.98 3.20
C ARG A 19 -16.85 -2.48 3.07
N SER A 20 -15.79 -2.98 3.69
CA SER A 20 -15.36 -4.38 3.56
C SER A 20 -14.48 -4.82 4.73
N ASP A 21 -14.36 -6.14 4.91
CA ASP A 21 -13.50 -6.74 5.94
C ASP A 21 -11.99 -6.64 5.62
N GLY A 22 -11.62 -6.04 4.49
CA GLY A 22 -10.24 -5.95 4.03
C GLY A 22 -10.05 -5.01 2.85
N PHE A 23 -8.80 -4.66 2.59
CA PHE A 23 -8.39 -3.82 1.48
C PHE A 23 -6.95 -4.11 1.06
N CYS A 24 -6.62 -3.72 -0.16
CA CYS A 24 -5.25 -3.60 -0.66
C CYS A 24 -5.06 -2.18 -1.19
N VAL A 25 -3.98 -1.53 -0.74
CA VAL A 25 -3.56 -0.22 -1.25
C VAL A 25 -2.13 -0.32 -1.73
N THR A 26 -1.89 0.13 -2.97
CA THR A 26 -0.55 0.21 -3.54
C THR A 26 -0.19 1.64 -3.89
N PHE A 27 0.85 2.16 -3.24
CA PHE A 27 1.45 3.47 -3.50
C PHE A 27 2.50 3.31 -4.60
N VAL A 28 2.36 4.04 -5.70
CA VAL A 28 3.18 3.92 -6.90
C VAL A 28 3.85 5.25 -7.21
N ARG A 29 5.18 5.30 -7.04
CA ARG A 29 5.94 6.53 -7.26
C ARG A 29 5.99 6.89 -8.75
N ASP A 30 5.83 8.18 -9.05
CA ASP A 30 6.10 8.82 -10.36
C ASP A 30 5.37 8.22 -11.58
N LEU A 31 4.36 7.36 -11.39
CA LEU A 31 3.51 6.85 -12.46
C LEU A 31 2.13 7.51 -12.43
N SER A 32 1.53 7.65 -13.62
CA SER A 32 0.13 8.04 -13.74
C SER A 32 -0.81 6.85 -13.49
N PRO A 33 -2.11 7.10 -13.23
CA PRO A 33 -3.10 6.04 -13.10
C PRO A 33 -3.16 5.13 -14.34
N GLU A 34 -3.12 5.70 -15.55
CA GLU A 34 -3.17 4.96 -16.81
C GLU A 34 -1.99 4.01 -16.96
N GLU A 35 -0.76 4.50 -16.74
CA GLU A 35 0.44 3.69 -16.84
C GLU A 35 0.48 2.60 -15.77
N SER A 36 0.02 2.92 -14.56
CA SER A 36 -0.07 1.97 -13.45
C SER A 36 -1.04 0.82 -13.79
N LEU A 37 -2.24 1.14 -14.28
CA LEU A 37 -3.25 0.17 -14.70
C LEU A 37 -2.78 -0.64 -15.93
N HIS A 38 -2.13 0.00 -16.90
CA HIS A 38 -1.58 -0.67 -18.08
C HIS A 38 -0.50 -1.70 -17.72
N ARG A 39 0.41 -1.38 -16.80
CA ARG A 39 1.48 -2.32 -16.36
C ARG A 39 0.96 -3.60 -15.74
N ILE A 40 -0.21 -3.54 -15.12
CA ILE A 40 -0.85 -4.68 -14.48
C ILE A 40 -1.89 -5.35 -15.38
N GLY A 41 -1.98 -4.92 -16.65
CA GLY A 41 -2.89 -5.48 -17.64
C GLY A 41 -4.36 -5.12 -17.41
N ALA A 42 -4.67 -4.12 -16.59
CA ALA A 42 -6.06 -3.76 -16.31
C ALA A 42 -6.74 -3.20 -17.58
N THR A 43 -7.95 -3.66 -17.83
CA THR A 43 -8.81 -3.08 -18.87
C THR A 43 -9.51 -1.86 -18.28
N LEU A 44 -9.23 -0.67 -18.82
CA LEU A 44 -9.85 0.57 -18.36
C LEU A 44 -11.36 0.55 -18.62
N GLY A 45 -12.17 0.95 -17.64
CA GLY A 45 -13.63 0.98 -17.77
C GLY A 45 -14.35 0.33 -16.59
N ASP A 46 -15.53 -0.24 -16.87
CA ASP A 46 -16.47 -0.75 -15.85
C ASP A 46 -15.82 -1.77 -14.88
N ILE A 47 -15.99 -1.51 -13.59
CA ILE A 47 -15.51 -2.33 -12.46
C ILE A 47 -16.65 -3.11 -11.79
N SER A 48 -17.77 -3.31 -12.50
CA SER A 48 -18.89 -4.13 -12.00
C SER A 48 -18.54 -5.61 -11.78
N GLY A 49 -17.38 -6.05 -12.26
CA GLY A 49 -16.81 -7.36 -11.99
C GLY A 49 -16.20 -7.48 -10.58
N GLU A 50 -15.82 -8.71 -10.25
CA GLU A 50 -15.29 -9.08 -8.93
C GLU A 50 -13.89 -8.47 -8.67
N TRP A 51 -13.15 -8.14 -9.73
CA TRP A 51 -11.75 -7.76 -9.68
C TRP A 51 -11.49 -6.32 -10.17
N GLY A 52 -12.28 -5.38 -9.67
CA GLY A 52 -12.12 -3.94 -9.92
C GLY A 52 -10.92 -3.32 -9.18
N ILE A 53 -10.24 -2.39 -9.85
CA ILE A 53 -9.13 -1.59 -9.32
C ILE A 53 -9.45 -0.12 -9.54
N GLU A 54 -9.43 0.64 -8.45
CA GLU A 54 -9.54 2.09 -8.47
C GLU A 54 -8.14 2.71 -8.49
N ALA A 55 -7.89 3.68 -9.37
CA ALA A 55 -6.60 4.35 -9.51
C ALA A 55 -6.75 5.86 -9.39
N CYS A 56 -5.96 6.45 -8.49
CA CYS A 56 -6.08 7.86 -8.16
C CYS A 56 -4.73 8.57 -8.31
N ALA A 57 -4.70 9.63 -9.11
CA ALA A 57 -3.53 10.50 -9.23
C ALA A 57 -3.39 11.36 -7.97
N THR A 58 -2.16 11.49 -7.47
CA THR A 58 -1.87 12.27 -6.26
C THR A 58 -0.45 12.83 -6.26
N SER A 59 -0.08 13.62 -5.26
CA SER A 59 1.29 14.10 -5.13
C SER A 59 2.26 12.92 -4.98
N GLY A 60 3.27 12.88 -5.85
CA GLY A 60 4.31 11.84 -5.85
C GLY A 60 4.00 10.62 -6.72
N GLY A 61 2.79 10.50 -7.29
CA GLY A 61 2.46 9.42 -8.22
C GLY A 61 0.98 9.00 -8.17
N THR A 62 0.74 7.69 -8.02
CA THR A 62 -0.58 7.08 -8.07
C THR A 62 -0.83 6.19 -6.85
N VAL A 63 -2.06 6.17 -6.36
CA VAL A 63 -2.53 5.16 -5.41
C VAL A 63 -3.51 4.23 -6.13
N LEU A 64 -3.29 2.93 -6.02
CA LEU A 64 -4.20 1.88 -6.46
C LEU A 64 -4.92 1.28 -5.26
N ILE A 65 -6.21 1.02 -5.38
CA ILE A 65 -7.05 0.42 -4.34
C ILE A 65 -7.82 -0.76 -4.93
N ASP A 66 -7.68 -1.92 -4.31
CA ASP A 66 -8.30 -3.18 -4.73
C ASP A 66 -8.64 -4.08 -3.52
N TYR A 67 -9.22 -5.26 -3.78
CA TYR A 67 -9.69 -6.20 -2.74
C TYR A 67 -8.74 -7.36 -2.44
N GLY A 68 -7.44 -7.26 -2.76
CA GLY A 68 -6.42 -8.13 -2.16
C GLY A 68 -5.53 -8.94 -3.09
N TYR A 69 -5.66 -8.81 -4.42
CA TYR A 69 -5.18 -9.90 -5.28
C TYR A 69 -3.87 -9.65 -6.03
N ALA A 70 -3.29 -8.49 -5.83
CA ALA A 70 -2.10 -8.09 -6.53
C ALA A 70 -0.78 -8.62 -5.90
N GLU A 71 -0.30 -9.81 -6.28
CA GLU A 71 1.16 -10.05 -6.38
C GLU A 71 1.75 -9.25 -7.57
N LEU A 72 1.40 -7.96 -7.67
CA LEU A 72 1.85 -7.04 -8.70
C LEU A 72 3.13 -6.22 -8.37
N PRO A 73 3.82 -6.32 -7.20
CA PRO A 73 4.93 -5.40 -6.93
C PRO A 73 6.05 -5.50 -7.96
N ASN A 74 6.31 -6.69 -8.50
CA ASN A 74 7.44 -6.92 -9.41
C ASN A 74 7.27 -6.27 -10.79
N LEU A 75 6.03 -6.17 -11.30
CA LEU A 75 5.77 -5.52 -12.60
C LEU A 75 5.61 -4.01 -12.43
N LEU A 76 4.86 -3.60 -11.41
CA LEU A 76 4.50 -2.21 -11.21
C LEU A 76 5.73 -1.36 -10.82
N SER A 77 6.63 -1.91 -10.00
CA SER A 77 7.82 -1.18 -9.53
C SER A 77 8.97 -1.07 -10.55
N ARG A 78 8.88 -1.66 -11.75
CA ARG A 78 9.96 -1.54 -12.76
C ARG A 78 10.25 -0.07 -13.10
N GLY A 79 11.49 0.37 -12.94
CA GLY A 79 11.90 1.77 -13.12
C GLY A 79 11.33 2.75 -12.09
N THR A 80 10.73 2.29 -10.99
CA THR A 80 10.19 3.14 -9.91
C THR A 80 10.22 2.42 -8.54
N ALA A 81 9.48 2.93 -7.55
CA ALA A 81 9.27 2.32 -6.25
C ALA A 81 7.77 2.17 -5.97
N THR A 82 7.40 1.07 -5.31
CA THR A 82 6.03 0.82 -4.84
C THR A 82 6.01 0.37 -3.39
N ALA A 83 4.97 0.73 -2.65
CA ALA A 83 4.67 0.15 -1.34
C ALA A 83 3.22 -0.35 -1.32
N ARG A 84 3.04 -1.64 -1.05
CA ARG A 84 1.73 -2.30 -0.93
C ARG A 84 1.41 -2.54 0.54
N VAL A 85 0.16 -2.27 0.92
CA VAL A 85 -0.43 -2.60 2.21
C VAL A 85 -1.67 -3.45 1.96
N PHE A 86 -1.72 -4.63 2.55
CA PHE A 86 -2.85 -5.55 2.45
C PHE A 86 -3.34 -5.94 3.84
N THR A 87 -4.66 -6.04 4.01
CA THR A 87 -5.32 -6.65 5.17
C THR A 87 -6.64 -7.30 4.76
N ASN A 88 -7.00 -8.41 5.40
CA ASN A 88 -8.24 -9.15 5.14
C ASN A 88 -9.09 -9.43 6.39
N GLY A 89 -8.95 -8.64 7.45
CA GLY A 89 -9.77 -8.75 8.67
C GLY A 89 -9.48 -10.00 9.51
N SER A 90 -8.75 -10.98 8.96
CA SER A 90 -8.35 -12.23 9.60
C SER A 90 -6.89 -12.25 10.06
N LEU A 91 -6.27 -11.06 10.16
CA LEU A 91 -4.85 -10.84 10.49
C LEU A 91 -3.85 -11.41 9.47
N ASP A 92 -4.31 -11.83 8.30
CA ASP A 92 -3.44 -12.13 7.17
C ASP A 92 -3.20 -10.83 6.38
N GLU A 93 -2.04 -10.25 6.64
CA GLU A 93 -1.69 -8.87 6.31
C GLU A 93 -0.28 -8.81 5.78
N ASP A 94 -0.05 -7.94 4.81
CA ASP A 94 1.27 -7.85 4.18
C ASP A 94 1.64 -6.40 3.91
N PHE A 95 2.89 -6.07 4.20
CA PHE A 95 3.55 -4.86 3.73
C PHE A 95 4.67 -5.26 2.77
N VAL A 96 4.65 -4.72 1.55
CA VAL A 96 5.67 -5.00 0.54
C VAL A 96 6.19 -3.71 -0.09
N TYR A 97 7.44 -3.36 0.19
CA TYR A 97 8.18 -2.30 -0.49
C TYR A 97 9.09 -2.88 -1.58
N SER A 98 8.90 -2.42 -2.81
CA SER A 98 9.64 -2.89 -3.98
C SER A 98 10.24 -1.72 -4.77
N VAL A 99 11.41 -1.95 -5.35
CA VAL A 99 12.12 -1.00 -6.20
C VAL A 99 12.64 -1.74 -7.43
N ASP A 100 12.34 -1.22 -8.61
CA ASP A 100 12.79 -1.77 -9.89
C ASP A 100 12.53 -3.29 -10.07
N GLY A 101 11.34 -3.73 -9.68
CA GLY A 101 10.94 -5.13 -9.76
C GLY A 101 11.53 -6.05 -8.69
N VAL A 102 12.23 -5.51 -7.70
CA VAL A 102 12.84 -6.26 -6.60
C VAL A 102 12.15 -5.91 -5.28
N VAL A 103 11.73 -6.93 -4.53
CA VAL A 103 11.26 -6.73 -3.15
C VAL A 103 12.44 -6.35 -2.26
N VAL A 104 12.38 -5.12 -1.74
CA VAL A 104 13.43 -4.54 -0.88
C VAL A 104 13.16 -4.91 0.57
N THR A 105 11.96 -4.61 1.05
CA THR A 105 11.54 -4.88 2.43
C THR A 105 10.11 -5.41 2.41
N LYS A 106 9.86 -6.52 3.10
CA LYS A 106 8.51 -7.02 3.37
C LYS A 106 8.37 -7.59 4.77
N PHE A 107 7.20 -7.48 5.35
CA PHE A 107 6.86 -8.01 6.67
C PHE A 107 5.35 -8.05 6.87
N GLU A 108 4.89 -8.85 7.82
CA GLU A 108 3.49 -8.83 8.27
C GLU A 108 3.34 -7.70 9.31
N PRO A 109 2.35 -6.79 9.19
CA PRO A 109 2.16 -5.71 10.15
C PRO A 109 2.01 -6.15 11.62
N CYS A 110 1.59 -7.39 11.88
CA CYS A 110 1.57 -7.99 13.22
C CYS A 110 2.96 -8.39 13.75
N PHE A 111 3.96 -8.54 12.87
CA PHE A 111 5.34 -8.93 13.18
C PHE A 111 6.35 -8.03 12.45
N PRO A 112 6.39 -6.71 12.75
CA PRO A 112 7.23 -5.76 12.03
C PRO A 112 8.74 -5.93 12.29
N ASP A 113 9.12 -6.73 13.28
CA ASP A 113 10.47 -7.21 13.56
C ASP A 113 10.92 -8.31 12.57
N SER A 114 9.98 -9.11 12.05
CA SER A 114 10.22 -10.23 11.13
C SER A 114 10.29 -9.79 9.65
N ARG A 115 11.30 -8.98 9.32
CA ARG A 115 11.49 -8.41 7.97
C ARG A 115 12.24 -9.35 7.03
N ARG A 116 11.89 -9.30 5.73
CA ARG A 116 12.54 -10.05 4.63
C ARG A 116 12.73 -9.16 3.41
N GLY A 117 13.49 -9.62 2.42
CA GLY A 117 13.74 -8.90 1.17
C GLY A 117 15.24 -8.76 0.87
N SER A 118 15.56 -8.03 -0.19
CA SER A 118 16.96 -7.78 -0.60
C SER A 118 17.70 -6.81 0.33
N ASP A 119 16.98 -5.93 1.01
CA ASP A 119 17.49 -5.03 2.05
C ASP A 119 16.40 -4.85 3.14
N PRO A 120 16.25 -5.84 4.04
CA PRO A 120 15.13 -5.89 4.99
C PRO A 120 15.06 -4.69 5.94
N ASP A 121 16.19 -4.06 6.25
CA ASP A 121 16.27 -2.95 7.22
C ASP A 121 16.26 -1.57 6.56
N ARG A 122 16.06 -1.49 5.24
CA ARG A 122 16.02 -0.23 4.48
C ARG A 122 15.07 0.82 5.08
N LEU A 123 13.95 0.37 5.65
CA LEU A 123 12.90 1.23 6.19
C LEU A 123 12.93 1.37 7.72
N LEU A 124 13.92 0.75 8.39
CA LEU A 124 13.94 0.61 9.85
C LEU A 124 13.90 1.94 10.60
N ALA A 125 14.57 2.97 10.09
CA ALA A 125 14.54 4.31 10.68
C ALA A 125 13.12 4.90 10.71
N HIS A 126 12.37 4.79 9.59
CA HIS A 126 10.98 5.24 9.53
C HIS A 126 10.05 4.41 10.40
N MET A 127 10.28 3.09 10.48
CA MET A 127 9.50 2.20 11.35
C MET A 127 9.64 2.60 12.82
N ARG A 128 10.87 2.89 13.29
CA ARG A 128 11.12 3.39 14.65
C ARG A 128 10.46 4.75 14.91
N GLU A 129 10.57 5.69 13.97
CA GLU A 129 9.92 7.00 14.08
C GLU A 129 8.38 6.91 14.13
N LEU A 130 7.80 5.87 13.52
CA LEU A 130 6.36 5.59 13.55
C LEU A 130 5.93 4.77 14.77
N GLY A 131 6.87 4.41 15.65
CA GLY A 131 6.60 3.64 16.87
C GLY A 131 6.27 2.17 16.63
N MET A 132 6.68 1.59 15.49
CA MET A 132 6.51 0.16 15.23
C MET A 132 7.40 -0.67 16.16
N PRO A 133 6.92 -1.80 16.71
CA PRO A 133 7.71 -2.64 17.61
C PRO A 133 8.74 -3.48 16.85
N VAL A 134 9.87 -2.86 16.48
CA VAL A 134 10.92 -3.47 15.65
C VAL A 134 12.13 -3.98 16.43
N ASP A 135 12.17 -3.70 17.74
CA ASP A 135 13.24 -4.06 18.67
C ASP A 135 12.68 -5.06 19.70
N GLU A 136 13.50 -5.97 20.24
CA GLU A 136 13.07 -7.07 21.13
C GLU A 136 12.35 -6.59 22.42
N GLU A 137 12.61 -5.36 22.85
CA GLU A 137 12.06 -4.78 24.08
C GLU A 137 10.75 -4.00 23.83
N ALA A 138 10.29 -3.94 22.58
CA ALA A 138 9.10 -3.21 22.20
C ALA A 138 7.82 -3.96 22.65
N PRO A 139 6.71 -3.24 22.91
CA PRO A 139 5.46 -3.88 23.30
C PRO A 139 4.91 -4.74 22.16
N ASP A 140 4.38 -5.92 22.51
CA ASP A 140 3.70 -6.83 21.58
C ASP A 140 2.44 -6.23 20.91
N TYR A 141 1.97 -5.07 21.40
CA TYR A 141 0.75 -4.42 20.94
C TYR A 141 1.03 -3.09 20.24
N PHE A 142 0.62 -3.00 18.97
CA PHE A 142 0.67 -1.80 18.16
C PHE A 142 -0.75 -1.39 17.70
N PRO A 143 -1.46 -0.54 18.47
CA PRO A 143 -2.89 -0.25 18.23
C PRO A 143 -3.14 0.41 16.86
N THR A 144 -2.19 1.21 16.39
CA THR A 144 -2.28 1.94 15.12
C THR A 144 -1.58 1.20 13.98
N ARG A 145 -1.49 -0.13 14.04
CA ARG A 145 -0.67 -0.94 13.12
C ARG A 145 -0.91 -0.67 11.64
N ILE A 146 -2.15 -0.77 11.18
CA ILE A 146 -2.52 -0.51 9.78
C ILE A 146 -2.23 0.93 9.38
N MET A 147 -2.61 1.87 10.23
CA MET A 147 -2.38 3.30 9.99
C MET A 147 -0.88 3.62 9.91
N GLY A 148 -0.06 2.97 10.75
CA GLY A 148 1.39 3.09 10.76
C GLY A 148 2.04 2.53 9.50
N VAL A 149 1.59 1.37 8.99
CA VAL A 149 2.15 0.82 7.74
C VAL A 149 1.71 1.60 6.50
N LEU A 150 0.53 2.22 6.51
CA LEU A 150 0.12 3.17 5.47
C LEU A 150 1.01 4.42 5.48
N ALA A 151 1.30 4.98 6.66
CA ALA A 151 2.25 6.09 6.79
C ALA A 151 3.67 5.70 6.36
N LEU A 152 4.09 4.45 6.63
CA LEU A 152 5.36 3.92 6.15
C LEU A 152 5.40 3.83 4.62
N ALA A 153 4.28 3.41 3.99
CA ALA A 153 4.16 3.32 2.54
C ALA A 153 4.33 4.70 1.87
N GLU A 154 3.68 5.74 2.40
CA GLU A 154 3.89 7.12 1.94
C GLU A 154 5.33 7.59 2.17
N ARG A 155 5.92 7.35 3.36
CA ARG A 155 7.32 7.75 3.60
C ARG A 155 8.30 7.07 2.63
N ALA A 156 8.09 5.79 2.34
CA ALA A 156 8.97 5.01 1.47
C ALA A 156 8.85 5.40 -0.02
N THR A 157 7.66 5.84 -0.45
CA THR A 157 7.35 6.14 -1.86
C THR A 157 7.25 7.64 -2.17
N GLY A 158 7.02 8.49 -1.18
CA GLY A 158 6.69 9.91 -1.38
C GLY A 158 5.30 10.15 -1.98
N VAL A 159 4.45 9.12 -2.05
CA VAL A 159 3.10 9.17 -2.64
C VAL A 159 2.09 9.38 -1.52
N HIS A 160 1.26 10.41 -1.62
CA HIS A 160 0.31 10.76 -0.56
C HIS A 160 -1.11 10.28 -0.86
N LEU A 161 -1.72 9.49 0.03
CA LEU A 161 -3.14 9.15 -0.08
C LEU A 161 -3.97 10.18 0.71
N SER A 162 -4.83 10.91 0.00
CA SER A 162 -5.71 11.91 0.61
C SER A 162 -7.19 11.53 0.50
N PRO A 163 -8.07 12.06 1.38
CA PRO A 163 -9.52 11.85 1.25
C PRO A 163 -10.08 12.30 -0.09
N ALA A 164 -9.56 13.40 -0.66
CA ALA A 164 -9.99 13.91 -1.96
C ALA A 164 -9.66 12.94 -3.11
N CYS A 165 -8.49 12.32 -3.02
CA CYS A 165 -8.00 11.29 -3.93
C CYS A 165 -8.87 10.01 -3.84
N TYR A 166 -9.28 9.61 -2.64
CA TYR A 166 -10.14 8.45 -2.42
C TYR A 166 -11.59 8.67 -2.86
N ALA A 167 -12.16 9.85 -2.60
CA ALA A 167 -13.55 10.14 -2.92
C ALA A 167 -13.84 10.26 -4.43
N MET A 168 -12.82 10.53 -5.25
CA MET A 168 -12.96 10.66 -6.70
C MET A 168 -11.80 9.94 -7.40
N PRO A 169 -11.92 8.62 -7.64
CA PRO A 169 -10.92 7.90 -8.40
C PRO A 169 -10.76 8.53 -9.78
N THR A 170 -9.51 8.66 -10.22
CA THR A 170 -9.18 9.30 -11.50
C THR A 170 -9.60 8.39 -12.65
N ILE A 171 -9.28 7.09 -12.54
CA ILE A 171 -9.64 6.06 -13.50
C ILE A 171 -9.94 4.76 -12.75
N VAL A 172 -10.82 3.95 -13.33
CA VAL A 172 -11.13 2.60 -12.87
C VAL A 172 -10.78 1.59 -13.96
N GLY A 173 -10.39 0.39 -13.56
CA GLY A 173 -10.12 -0.71 -14.48
C GLY A 173 -10.36 -2.08 -13.84
N SER A 174 -10.53 -3.10 -14.66
CA SER A 174 -10.77 -4.48 -14.22
C SER A 174 -9.64 -5.42 -14.68
N ILE A 175 -9.31 -6.38 -13.82
CA ILE A 175 -8.43 -7.51 -14.14
C ILE A 175 -9.19 -8.84 -14.20
N ASP A 176 -10.52 -8.83 -14.31
CA ASP A 176 -11.34 -10.06 -14.30
C ASP A 176 -10.87 -11.09 -15.34
N HIS A 177 -10.43 -10.63 -16.50
CA HIS A 177 -9.95 -11.47 -17.61
C HIS A 177 -8.64 -12.23 -17.31
N LEU A 178 -7.97 -11.95 -16.20
CA LEU A 178 -6.78 -12.68 -15.76
C LEU A 178 -7.12 -13.94 -14.94
N TYR A 179 -8.41 -14.18 -14.62
CA TYR A 179 -8.92 -15.28 -13.80
C TYR A 179 -10.13 -15.97 -14.42
#